data_AF-A0A6L9YAF2-F1
#
_entry.id   AF-A0A6L9YAF2-F1
#
_cell.length_a   1.000
_cell.length_b   1.000
_cell.length_c   1.000
_cell.angle_alpha   90.00
_cell.angle_beta   90.00
_cell.angle_gamma   90.00
#
_symmetry.space_group_name_H-M   'P 1'
#
loop_
_entity.id
_entity.type
_entity.pdbx_description
1 polymer ?
#
loop_
_entity_poly.entity_id
_entity_poly.type
_entity_poly.pdbx_seq_one_letter_code
_entity_poly.pdbx_strand_id
1 'polypeptide(L)' 'MLTFAQWSGEISTRFDPAVETMVMCHHGMRSAQMCQWLISQGFTNVKNVAGGIDAYSIIVDHSIPRY' A
#
# COMPACT_ATOMS: atom_id res chain seq x y z
N MET A 1 -17.08 -6.07 4.28
CA MET A 1 -15.72 -5.48 4.32
C MET A 1 -15.57 -4.76 5.65
N LEU A 2 -14.46 -4.97 6.37
CA LEU A 2 -14.16 -4.14 7.53
C LEU A 2 -13.81 -2.73 7.05
N THR A 3 -14.44 -1.72 7.63
CA THR A 3 -14.14 -0.32 7.34
C THR A 3 -12.77 0.04 7.91
N PHE A 4 -12.15 1.11 7.41
CA PHE A 4 -10.91 1.63 7.97
C PHE A 4 -10.99 1.81 9.49
N ALA A 5 -12.12 2.33 9.99
CA ALA A 5 -12.35 2.53 11.42
C ALA A 5 -12.36 1.23 12.24
N GLN A 6 -12.67 0.09 11.62
CA GLN A 6 -12.76 -1.19 12.32
C GLN A 6 -11.41 -1.88 12.51
N TRP A 7 -10.41 -1.61 11.66
CA TRP A 7 -9.12 -2.32 11.74
C TRP A 7 -7.91 -1.41 11.97
N SER A 8 -8.01 -0.09 11.77
CA SER A 8 -6.86 0.81 11.79
C SER A 8 -6.09 0.79 13.12
N GLY A 9 -6.79 0.63 14.25
CA GLY A 9 -6.18 0.53 15.58
C GLY A 9 -5.45 -0.80 15.86
N GLU A 10 -5.63 -1.81 15.02
CA GLU A 10 -5.02 -3.14 15.16
C GLU A 10 -3.86 -3.35 14.18
N ILE A 11 -3.44 -2.32 13.45
CA ILE A 11 -2.50 -2.54 12.33
C ILE A 11 -1.15 -3.10 12.76
N SER A 12 -0.61 -2.62 13.89
CA SER A 12 0.67 -3.05 14.45
C SER A 12 0.61 -4.38 15.19
N THR A 13 -0.59 -4.87 15.52
CA THR A 13 -0.78 -6.23 16.05
C THR A 13 -0.95 -7.24 14.93
N ARG A 14 -1.44 -6.81 13.77
CA ARG A 14 -1.66 -7.66 12.59
C ARG A 14 -0.43 -7.80 11.70
N PHE A 15 0.47 -6.82 11.70
CA PHE A 15 1.69 -6.83 10.89
C PHE A 15 2.88 -6.32 11.68
N ASP A 16 4.07 -6.84 11.37
CA ASP A 16 5.33 -6.37 11.93
C ASP A 16 5.77 -5.04 11.27
N PRO A 17 5.87 -3.93 12.03
CA PRO A 17 6.28 -2.63 11.49
C PRO A 17 7.74 -2.55 11.00
N ALA A 18 8.57 -3.56 11.30
CA ALA A 18 9.96 -3.64 10.84
C ALA A 18 10.11 -4.30 9.46
N VAL A 19 9.10 -5.06 9.00
CA VAL A 19 9.17 -5.77 7.72
C VAL A 19 8.89 -4.81 6.56
N GLU A 20 9.57 -5.02 5.43
CA GLU A 20 9.33 -4.25 4.21
C GLU A 20 7.86 -4.34 3.80
N THR A 21 7.22 -3.18 3.67
CA THR A 21 5.82 -3.05 3.33
C THR A 21 5.65 -2.28 2.02
N MET A 22 5.28 -2.99 0.96
CA MET A 22 4.95 -2.40 -0.34
C MET A 22 3.45 -2.06 -0.38
N VAL A 23 3.10 -0.82 -0.69
CA VAL A 23 1.71 -0.37 -0.77
C VAL A 23 1.39 0.05 -2.20
N MET A 24 0.27 -0.45 -2.72
CA MET A 24 -0.13 -0.23 -4.11
C MET A 24 -1.61 0.17 -4.19
N CYS A 25 -1.91 1.10 -5.09
CA CYS A 25 -3.27 1.43 -5.51
C CYS A 25 -3.31 1.54 -7.05
N HIS A 26 -4.35 2.14 -7.62
CA HIS A 26 -4.48 2.22 -9.07
C HIS A 26 -3.37 3.03 -9.76
N HIS A 27 -3.12 4.25 -9.28
CA HIS A 27 -2.14 5.20 -9.86
C HIS A 27 -1.11 5.72 -8.85
N GLY A 28 -0.92 5.04 -7.71
CA GLY A 28 0.04 5.44 -6.68
C GLY A 28 -0.39 6.55 -5.72
N MET A 29 -1.47 7.30 -5.99
CA MET A 29 -1.88 8.45 -5.16
C MET A 29 -2.48 8.07 -3.80
N ARG A 30 -3.41 7.11 -3.77
CA ARG A 30 -4.04 6.65 -2.51
C ARG A 30 -3.07 5.83 -1.67
N SER A 31 -2.22 5.03 -2.32
CA SER A 31 -1.18 4.27 -1.64
C SER A 31 -0.11 5.18 -1.03
N ALA A 32 0.21 6.33 -1.64
CA ALA A 32 1.07 7.33 -1.01
C ALA A 32 0.49 7.85 0.32
N GLN A 33 -0.80 8.18 0.35
CA GLN A 33 -1.48 8.60 1.58
C GLN A 33 -1.46 7.50 2.65
N MET A 34 -1.70 6.25 2.24
CA MET A 34 -1.63 5.10 3.14
C MET A 34 -0.20 4.86 3.65
N CYS A 35 0.84 5.07 2.83
CA CYS A 35 2.23 4.98 3.28
C CYS A 35 2.50 5.99 4.40
N GLN A 36 2.05 7.24 4.24
CA GLN A 36 2.22 8.26 5.26
C GLN A 36 1.49 7.90 6.56
N TRP A 37 0.31 7.28 6.46
CA TRP A 37 -0.40 6.78 7.62
C TRP A 37 0.34 5.61 8.29
N LEU A 38 0.81 4.60 7.55
CA LEU A 38 1.58 3.48 8.10
C LEU A 38 2.86 3.95 8.81
N ILE A 39 3.55 4.93 8.23
CA ILE A 39 4.71 5.57 8.87
C ILE A 39 4.32 6.20 10.21
N SER A 40 3.15 6.88 10.29
CA SER A 40 2.67 7.44 11.56
C SER A 40 2.24 6.37 12.57
N GLN A 41 1.99 5.14 12.14
CA GLN A 41 1.73 3.97 13.00
C GLN A 41 3.01 3.22 13.41
N GLY A 42 4.19 3.70 13.00
CA GLY A 42 5.48 3.12 13.39
C GLY A 42 6.09 2.14 12.39
N PHE A 43 5.53 2.01 11.18
CA PHE A 43 6.17 1.23 10.13
C PHE A 43 7.43 1.93 9.63
N THR A 44 8.53 1.20 9.57
CA THR A 44 9.88 1.78 9.35
C THR A 44 10.40 1.60 7.93
N ASN A 45 9.88 0.62 7.19
CA ASN A 45 10.28 0.35 5.80
C ASN A 45 9.07 0.25 4.88
N VAL A 46 8.43 1.39 4.61
CA VAL A 46 7.24 1.48 3.74
C VAL A 46 7.63 2.05 2.37
N LYS A 47 7.18 1.39 1.29
CA LYS A 47 7.39 1.85 -0.08
C LYS A 47 6.06 1.98 -0.82
N ASN A 48 5.89 3.10 -1.51
CA ASN A 48 4.78 3.28 -2.44
C ASN A 48 5.18 2.74 -3.83
N VAL A 49 4.34 1.88 -4.42
CA VAL A 49 4.52 1.47 -5.82
C VAL A 49 4.13 2.65 -6.73
N ALA A 50 5.14 3.33 -7.28
CA ALA A 50 4.94 4.49 -8.15
C ALA A 50 4.14 4.11 -9.40
N GLY A 51 3.14 4.93 -9.75
CA GLY A 51 2.24 4.65 -10.87
C GLY A 51 1.22 3.53 -10.61
N GLY A 52 1.28 2.85 -9.47
CA GLY A 52 0.33 1.82 -9.07
C GLY A 52 0.29 0.61 -9.99
N ILE A 53 -0.82 -0.12 -9.94
CA ILE A 53 -1.03 -1.30 -10.81
C ILE A 53 -1.08 -0.91 -12.29
N ASP A 54 -1.55 0.30 -12.63
CA ASP A 54 -1.59 0.76 -14.03
C ASP A 54 -0.19 0.79 -14.65
N ALA A 55 0.79 1.36 -13.95
CA ALA A 55 2.18 1.36 -14.42
C ALA A 55 2.82 -0.04 -14.37
N TYR A 56 2.52 -0.83 -13.33
CA TYR A 56 3.00 -2.21 -13.24
C TYR A 56 2.54 -3.06 -14.43
N SER A 57 1.28 -2.92 -14.86
CA SER A 57 0.74 -3.61 -16.03
C SER A 57 1.43 -3.21 -17.34
N ILE A 58 1.99 -2.00 -17.43
CA ILE A 58 2.65 -1.51 -18.66
C ILE A 58 4.13 -1.86 -18.69
N ILE A 59 4.78 -1.96 -17.54
CA ILE A 59 6.25 -2.00 -17.44
C ILE A 59 6.75 -3.37 -16.98
N VAL A 60 5.95 -4.11 -16.20
CA VAL A 60 6.36 -5.37 -15.57
C VAL A 60 5.57 -6.56 -16.09
N ASP A 61 4.23 -6.50 -16.03
CA ASP A 61 3.38 -7.63 -16.41
C ASP A 61 2.21 -7.21 -17.31
N HIS A 62 2.41 -7.39 -18.61
CA HIS A 62 1.46 -6.98 -19.64
C HIS A 62 0.21 -7.88 -19.72
N SER A 63 0.18 -8.99 -18.98
CA SER A 63 -1.00 -9.86 -18.92
C SER A 63 -2.11 -9.29 -18.04
N ILE A 64 -1.79 -8.34 -17.15
CA ILE A 64 -2.74 -7.74 -16.23
C ILE A 64 -3.62 -6.73 -16.97
N PRO A 65 -4.94 -6.94 -17.06
CA PRO A 65 -5.85 -6.00 -17.71
C PRO A 65 -5.89 -4.65 -16.98
N ARG A 66 -5.98 -3.57 -17.77
CA ARG A 66 -6.09 -2.19 -17.28
C ARG A 66 -7.55 -1.73 -17.37
N TYR A 67 -7.96 -0.85 -16.45
CA TYR A 67 -9.32 -0.30 -16.38
C TYR A 67 -9.32 1.15 -15.90
#